data_AF-A0A7S3X513-F1
#
_entry.id   AF-A0A7S3X513-F1
#
_cell.length_a   1.000
_cell.length_b   1.000
_cell.length_c   1.000
_cell.angle_alpha   90.00
_cell.angle_beta   90.00
_cell.angle_gamma   90.00
#
_symmetry.space_group_name_H-M   'P 1'
#
loop_
_entity.id
_entity.type
_entity.pdbx_description
1 polymer ?
#
loop_
_entity_poly.entity_id
_entity_poly.type
_entity_poly.pdbx_seq_one_letter_code
_entity_poly.pdbx_strand_id
1 'polypeptide(L)'
;TLEGINPDVVFEAYNKNVTTNENFDHLIGRIKHGALDDKSPVDLVLSCVDNYAARMTINSACNELNQTWLESGVSENAVSGHIQTMVPGRYACFECAPPAVVAGGEDENAIKREGV
;
A
#
# COMPACT_ATOMS: atom_id res chain seq x y z
N THR A 1 10.79 21.55 0.05
CA THR A 1 10.05 20.34 -0.37
C THR A 1 11.06 19.30 -0.83
N LEU A 2 10.66 18.07 -1.14
CA LEU A 2 11.59 17.05 -1.66
C LEU A 2 12.30 17.53 -2.94
N GLU A 3 11.62 18.31 -3.77
CA GLU A 3 12.17 18.99 -4.97
C GLU A 3 13.36 19.90 -4.64
N GLY A 4 13.34 20.57 -3.48
CA GLY A 4 14.43 21.45 -3.05
C GLY A 4 15.68 20.70 -2.58
N ILE A 5 15.54 19.42 -2.23
CA ILE A 5 16.66 18.55 -1.84
C ILE A 5 17.34 18.00 -3.09
N ASN A 6 16.56 17.54 -4.08
CA ASN A 6 17.07 17.08 -5.35
C ASN A 6 16.13 17.48 -6.50
N PRO A 7 16.51 18.46 -7.34
CA PRO A 7 15.67 18.94 -8.44
C PRO A 7 15.58 17.96 -9.62
N ASP A 8 16.42 16.92 -9.66
CA ASP A 8 16.43 15.93 -10.74
C ASP A 8 15.37 14.83 -10.55
N VAL A 9 14.71 14.78 -9.39
CA VAL A 9 13.65 13.80 -9.08
C VAL A 9 12.30 14.30 -9.61
N VAL A 10 11.60 13.44 -10.35
CA VAL A 10 10.24 13.71 -10.83
C VAL A 10 9.24 13.31 -9.75
N PHE A 11 8.29 14.21 -9.47
CA PHE A 11 7.24 13.99 -8.47
C PHE A 11 5.86 14.02 -9.10
N GLU A 12 5.03 13.10 -8.66
CA GLU A 12 3.59 13.09 -8.89
C GLU A 12 2.90 12.77 -7.57
N ALA A 13 1.96 13.62 -7.16
CA ALA A 13 1.32 13.52 -5.86
C ALA A 13 -0.20 13.61 -5.98
N TYR A 14 -0.90 12.77 -5.22
CA TYR A 14 -2.35 12.74 -5.16
C TYR A 14 -2.82 12.79 -3.71
N ASN A 15 -3.65 13.77 -3.39
CA ASN A 15 -4.33 13.86 -2.11
C ASN A 15 -5.72 13.21 -2.22
N LYS A 16 -5.76 11.88 -2.14
CA LYS A 16 -6.96 11.07 -2.37
C LYS A 16 -7.02 9.91 -1.37
N ASN A 17 -8.23 9.53 -0.97
CA ASN A 17 -8.44 8.26 -0.26
C ASN A 17 -8.53 7.12 -1.30
N VAL A 18 -7.52 6.27 -1.34
CA VAL A 18 -7.41 5.16 -2.29
C VAL A 18 -8.48 4.07 -2.10
N THR A 19 -9.15 4.01 -0.94
CA THR A 19 -10.13 2.96 -0.63
C THR A 19 -11.50 3.22 -1.25
N THR A 20 -11.75 4.39 -1.84
CA THR A 20 -13.00 4.66 -2.56
C THR A 20 -12.94 4.12 -3.98
N ASN A 21 -14.05 3.63 -4.52
CA ASN A 21 -14.10 3.04 -5.87
C ASN A 21 -13.49 3.95 -6.95
N GLU A 22 -13.89 5.23 -6.96
CA GLU A 22 -13.37 6.21 -7.94
C GLU A 22 -11.84 6.39 -7.85
N ASN A 23 -11.31 6.45 -6.63
CA ASN A 23 -9.87 6.66 -6.44
C ASN A 23 -9.07 5.36 -6.58
N PHE A 24 -9.71 4.21 -6.40
CA PHE A 24 -9.12 2.90 -6.67
C PHE A 24 -8.83 2.74 -8.18
N ASP A 25 -9.79 3.10 -9.03
CA ASP A 25 -9.59 3.08 -10.48
C ASP A 25 -8.43 4.01 -10.89
N HIS A 26 -8.37 5.19 -10.26
CA HIS A 26 -7.27 6.12 -10.46
C HIS A 26 -5.92 5.54 -9.98
N LEU A 27 -5.87 4.90 -8.81
CA LEU A 27 -4.69 4.21 -8.30
C LEU A 27 -4.19 3.15 -9.29
N ILE A 28 -5.09 2.28 -9.77
CA ILE A 28 -4.75 1.26 -10.77
C ILE A 28 -4.19 1.89 -12.04
N GLY A 29 -4.81 2.98 -12.51
CA GLY A 29 -4.35 3.71 -13.69
C GLY A 29 -2.92 4.23 -13.53
N ARG A 30 -2.59 4.80 -12.37
CA ARG A 30 -1.24 5.31 -12.11
C ARG A 30 -0.21 4.22 -11.83
N ILE A 31 -0.59 3.10 -11.20
CA ILE A 31 0.32 1.95 -11.09
C ILE A 31 0.66 1.40 -12.48
N LYS A 32 -0.31 1.31 -13.40
CA LYS A 32 -0.12 0.79 -14.76
C LYS A 32 0.66 1.72 -15.69
N HIS A 33 0.60 3.04 -15.49
CA HIS A 33 1.05 4.03 -16.48
C HIS A 33 1.84 5.20 -15.90
N GLY A 34 2.15 5.19 -14.60
CA GLY A 34 2.82 6.30 -13.90
C GLY A 34 4.32 6.14 -13.73
N ALA A 35 4.96 5.27 -14.51
CA ALA A 35 6.43 5.23 -14.57
C ALA A 35 7.00 6.51 -15.19
N LEU A 36 8.33 6.62 -15.18
CA LEU A 36 9.06 7.80 -15.70
C LEU A 36 8.78 8.10 -17.18
N ASP A 37 8.31 7.13 -17.95
CA ASP A 37 7.94 7.28 -19.37
C ASP A 37 6.45 7.61 -19.60
N ASP A 38 5.67 7.79 -18.52
CA ASP A 38 4.22 8.01 -18.49
C ASP A 38 3.38 6.95 -19.22
N LYS A 39 3.92 5.74 -19.41
CA LYS A 39 3.26 4.66 -20.16
C LYS A 39 3.39 3.31 -19.50
N SER A 40 4.55 3.03 -18.94
CA SER A 40 4.90 1.77 -18.31
C SER A 40 4.38 1.70 -16.88
N PRO A 41 4.21 0.49 -16.33
CA PRO A 41 3.91 0.32 -14.92
C PRO A 41 5.05 0.82 -14.04
N VAL A 42 4.73 1.29 -12.84
CA VAL A 42 5.74 1.66 -11.85
C VAL A 42 6.60 0.44 -11.49
N ASP A 43 7.89 0.66 -11.26
CA ASP A 43 8.81 -0.45 -10.94
C ASP A 43 8.47 -1.13 -9.61
N LEU A 44 7.98 -0.35 -8.64
CA LEU A 44 7.70 -0.83 -7.29
C LEU A 44 6.64 0.03 -6.62
N VAL A 45 5.72 -0.60 -5.90
CA VAL A 45 4.79 0.07 -4.98
C VAL A 45 5.28 -0.10 -3.54
N LEU A 46 5.28 0.97 -2.76
CA LEU A 46 5.63 0.96 -1.33
C LEU A 46 4.40 1.29 -0.50
N SER A 47 3.97 0.37 0.36
CA SER A 47 2.87 0.59 1.29
C SER A 47 3.41 1.05 2.65
N CYS A 48 3.13 2.31 2.97
CA CYS A 48 3.49 2.97 4.24
C CYS A 48 2.26 3.51 4.98
N VAL A 49 1.11 2.85 4.79
CA VAL A 49 -0.18 3.23 5.39
C VAL A 49 -0.34 2.62 6.79
N ASP A 50 -1.24 3.20 7.59
CA ASP A 50 -1.41 2.88 9.01
C ASP A 50 -2.62 1.99 9.33
N ASN A 51 -3.47 1.65 8.34
CA ASN A 51 -4.70 0.88 8.52
C ASN A 51 -4.76 -0.33 7.57
N TYR A 52 -5.52 -1.37 7.94
CA TYR A 52 -5.58 -2.60 7.15
C TYR A 52 -6.45 -2.43 5.90
N ALA A 53 -7.49 -1.61 5.94
CA ALA A 53 -8.32 -1.31 4.78
C ALA A 53 -7.47 -0.81 3.58
N ALA A 54 -6.57 0.15 3.81
CA ALA A 54 -5.67 0.63 2.77
C ALA A 54 -4.64 -0.41 2.33
N ARG A 55 -4.10 -1.24 3.26
CA ARG A 55 -3.21 -2.36 2.91
C ARG A 55 -3.93 -3.37 2.00
N MET A 56 -5.19 -3.70 2.31
CA MET A 56 -6.02 -4.59 1.50
C MET A 56 -6.31 -3.99 0.13
N THR A 57 -6.61 -2.69 0.04
CA THR A 57 -6.76 -1.99 -1.23
C THR A 57 -5.51 -2.09 -2.10
N ILE A 58 -4.33 -1.83 -1.54
CA ILE A 58 -3.05 -1.95 -2.27
C ILE A 58 -2.79 -3.40 -2.68
N ASN A 59 -3.06 -4.37 -1.79
CA ASN A 59 -2.95 -5.80 -2.08
C ASN A 59 -3.83 -6.21 -3.26
N SER A 60 -5.10 -5.80 -3.29
CA SER A 60 -6.03 -6.09 -4.39
C SER A 60 -5.55 -5.49 -5.70
N ALA A 61 -5.14 -4.21 -5.71
CA ALA A 61 -4.60 -3.56 -6.89
C ALA A 61 -3.34 -4.29 -7.41
N CYS A 62 -2.40 -4.61 -6.53
CA CYS A 62 -1.15 -5.23 -6.94
C CYS A 62 -1.34 -6.68 -7.43
N ASN A 63 -2.25 -7.44 -6.82
CA ASN A 63 -2.60 -8.78 -7.30
C ASN A 63 -3.27 -8.75 -8.67
N GLU A 64 -4.21 -7.82 -8.91
CA GLU A 64 -4.85 -7.65 -10.22
C GLU A 64 -3.83 -7.29 -11.31
N LEU A 65 -2.84 -6.47 -10.96
CA LEU A 65 -1.84 -5.96 -11.90
C LEU A 65 -0.60 -6.84 -12.02
N ASN A 66 -0.47 -7.88 -11.20
CA ASN A 66 0.77 -8.62 -11.00
C ASN A 66 1.97 -7.68 -10.69
N GLN A 67 1.72 -6.62 -9.91
CA GLN A 67 2.69 -5.59 -9.54
C GLN A 67 3.49 -6.04 -8.32
N THR A 68 4.82 -5.92 -8.38
CA THR A 68 5.67 -6.15 -7.20
C THR A 68 5.56 -4.97 -6.25
N TRP A 69 5.44 -5.26 -4.95
CA TRP A 69 5.30 -4.23 -3.92
C TRP A 69 5.96 -4.64 -2.59
N LEU A 70 6.23 -3.64 -1.76
CA LEU A 70 6.70 -3.82 -0.38
C LEU A 70 5.64 -3.31 0.58
N GLU A 71 5.36 -4.10 1.61
CA GLU A 71 4.55 -3.69 2.75
C GLU A 71 5.45 -3.36 3.94
N SER A 72 5.08 -2.34 4.70
CA SER A 72 5.77 -1.97 5.93
C SER A 72 4.77 -1.68 7.04
N GLY A 73 5.12 -2.12 8.25
CA GLY A 73 4.33 -1.92 9.45
C GLY A 73 5.21 -1.57 10.64
N VAL A 74 4.68 -0.73 11.52
CA VAL A 74 5.25 -0.42 12.83
C VAL A 74 4.18 -0.71 13.86
N SER A 75 4.55 -1.30 14.99
CA SER A 75 3.62 -1.58 16.08
C SER A 75 3.17 -0.28 16.76
N GLU A 76 1.99 -0.32 17.37
CA GLU A 76 1.41 0.83 18.06
C GLU A 76 2.29 1.34 19.21
N ASN A 77 2.93 0.42 19.93
CA ASN A 77 3.88 0.75 21.01
C ASN A 77 5.29 1.14 20.49
N ALA A 78 5.48 1.20 19.17
CA ALA A 78 6.74 1.55 18.50
C ALA A 78 7.96 0.67 18.85
N VAL A 79 7.75 -0.51 19.44
CA VAL A 79 8.85 -1.43 19.82
C VAL A 79 9.13 -2.51 18.77
N SER A 80 8.29 -2.64 17.75
CA SER A 80 8.50 -3.57 16.65
C SER A 80 8.06 -2.99 15.32
N GLY A 81 8.55 -3.60 14.25
CA GLY A 81 8.18 -3.28 12.89
C GLY A 81 8.71 -4.34 11.94
N HIS A 82 8.21 -4.32 10.71
CA HIS A 82 8.61 -5.27 9.68
C HIS A 82 8.51 -4.64 8.29
N ILE A 83 9.18 -5.29 7.35
CA ILE A 83 9.00 -5.07 5.92
C ILE A 83 8.77 -6.43 5.25
N GLN A 84 7.93 -6.48 4.22
CA GLN A 84 7.63 -7.71 3.50
C GLN A 84 7.57 -7.47 1.99
N THR A 85 8.34 -8.25 1.23
CA THR A 85 8.28 -8.24 -0.24
C THR A 85 7.17 -9.11 -0.75
N MET A 86 6.34 -8.53 -1.62
CA MET A 86 5.16 -9.15 -2.18
C MET A 86 5.31 -9.23 -3.70
N VAL A 87 5.40 -10.45 -4.20
CA VAL A 87 5.41 -10.75 -5.64
C VAL A 87 4.19 -11.64 -5.91
N PRO A 88 3.10 -11.10 -6.49
CA PRO A 88 1.88 -11.85 -6.73
C PRO A 88 2.15 -13.19 -7.43
N GLY A 89 1.54 -14.26 -6.93
CA GLY A 89 1.72 -15.63 -7.43
C GLY A 89 3.05 -16.31 -7.06
N ARG A 90 4.01 -15.61 -6.47
CA ARG A 90 5.31 -16.17 -6.05
C ARG A 90 5.54 -16.14 -4.54
N TYR A 91 5.18 -15.05 -3.88
CA TYR A 91 5.22 -14.91 -2.43
C TYR A 91 3.80 -14.73 -1.88
N ALA A 92 3.63 -14.98 -0.58
CA ALA A 92 2.36 -14.78 0.10
C ALA A 92 1.92 -13.31 -0.06
N CYS A 93 0.70 -13.07 -0.55
CA CYS A 93 0.12 -11.73 -0.55
C CYS A 93 -0.41 -11.39 0.86
N PHE A 94 -0.90 -10.16 1.08
CA PHE A 94 -1.29 -9.71 2.43
C PHE A 94 -2.48 -10.51 2.96
N GLU A 95 -3.36 -10.92 2.04
CA GLU A 95 -4.52 -11.76 2.32
C GLU A 95 -4.17 -13.26 2.47
N CYS A 96 -2.95 -13.70 2.12
CA CYS A 96 -2.55 -15.10 2.35
C CYS A 96 -2.34 -15.41 3.84
N ALA A 97 -1.97 -14.40 4.64
CA ALA A 97 -1.79 -14.52 6.09
C ALA A 97 -2.36 -13.27 6.78
N PRO A 98 -3.69 -13.07 6.72
CA PRO A 98 -4.32 -11.85 7.18
C PRO A 98 -4.25 -11.75 8.72
N PRO A 99 -4.16 -10.54 9.28
CA PRO A 99 -4.31 -10.32 10.71
C PRO A 99 -5.65 -10.88 11.21
N ALA A 100 -5.70 -11.32 12.47
CA ALA A 100 -6.88 -11.95 13.06
C ALA A 100 -8.16 -11.10 12.93
N VAL A 101 -8.05 -9.78 13.05
CA VAL A 101 -9.19 -8.85 12.94
C VAL A 101 -9.77 -8.84 11.53
N VAL A 102 -8.91 -8.84 10.51
CA VAL A 102 -9.30 -8.92 9.10
C VAL A 102 -9.93 -10.29 8.81
N ALA A 103 -9.33 -11.37 9.33
CA ALA A 103 -9.86 -12.73 9.18
C ALA A 103 -11.22 -12.94 9.88
N GLY A 104 -11.43 -12.27 11.02
CA GLY A 104 -12.66 -12.33 11.81
C GLY A 104 -13.80 -11.47 11.26
N GLY A 105 -13.53 -10.61 10.26
CA GLY A 105 -14.52 -9.65 9.74
C GLY A 105 -14.91 -8.59 10.77
N GLU A 106 -14.07 -8.38 11.78
CA GLU A 106 -14.27 -7.38 12.82
C GLU A 106 -13.88 -5.98 12.31
N ASP A 107 -14.53 -4.93 12.82
CA ASP A 107 -14.18 -3.56 12.48
C ASP A 107 -12.79 -3.23 13.05
N GLU A 108 -11.88 -2.76 12.20
CA GLU A 108 -10.54 -2.32 12.59
C GLU A 108 -10.58 -1.19 13.65
N ASN A 109 -11.68 -0.43 13.70
CA ASN A 109 -11.91 0.61 14.71
C ASN A 109 -12.28 0.02 16.08
N ALA A 110 -12.67 -1.25 16.15
CA ALA A 110 -12.97 -1.96 17.40
C ALA A 110 -11.71 -2.54 18.06
N ILE A 111 -10.56 -2.53 17.36
CA ILE A 111 -9.27 -2.89 17.95
C ILE A 111 -8.95 -1.84 19.01
N LYS A 112 -8.91 -2.25 20.28
CA LYS A 112 -8.40 -1.41 21.36
C LYS A 112 -6.91 -1.18 21.15
N ARG A 113 -6.57 0.03 20.74
CA ARG A 113 -5.20 0.54 20.65
C ARG A 113 -4.76 0.98 22.04
N GLU A 114 -4.28 0.05 22.88
CA GLU A 114 -3.81 0.43 24.21
C GLU A 114 -2.53 1.25 24.10
N GLY A 115 -2.61 2.55 24.45
CA GLY A 115 -1.45 3.45 24.51
C GLY A 115 -1.44 4.60 23.52
N VAL A 116 -2.55 4.86 22.80
CA VAL A 116 -2.78 6.08 22.02
C VAL A 116 -3.83 6.96 22.71
#